data_AF-A0A382BYL5-F1
#
_entry.id   AF-A0A382BYL5-F1
#
_cell.length_a   1.000
_cell.length_b   1.000
_cell.length_c   1.000
_cell.angle_alpha   90.00
_cell.angle_beta   90.00
_cell.angle_gamma   90.00
#
_symmetry.space_group_name_H-M   'P 1'
#
loop_
_entity.id
_entity.type
_entity.pdbx_description
1 polymer ?
#
loop_
_entity_poly.entity_id
_entity_poly.type
_entity_poly.pdbx_seq_one_letter_code
_entity_poly.pdbx_strand_id
1 'polypeptide(L)'
;MDINSDKLVTTTWLAENLEDPNIRILEIGRDERGEIYSEGHIPNAVFWFWKDKLWHNSDREFASPVEIARYLGEIGTTEKSKIILYGDPIQYGTYGLWVLTMAGFNNVYLLDGGRTKWVAEGRCLSKIIPQFEPYEVISSGANLSTRIGRDEVLKNLKDSKRVLVDARSREEYMGERVSPPGGFDHGAERVGRI
;
A
#
# COMPACT_ATOMS: atom_id res chain seq x y z
N MET A 1 12.07 17.68 10.92
CA MET A 1 11.38 16.53 10.32
C MET A 1 11.33 16.81 8.83
N ASP A 2 12.14 16.12 8.03
CA ASP A 2 12.06 16.24 6.57
C ASP A 2 10.97 15.29 6.05
N ILE A 3 9.74 15.61 6.46
CA ILE A 3 8.48 15.01 6.01
C ILE A 3 8.06 15.84 4.79
N ASN A 4 8.16 15.29 3.58
CA ASN A 4 7.92 16.00 2.32
C ASN A 4 6.41 16.30 2.10
N SER A 5 5.54 15.60 2.85
CA SER A 5 4.11 15.84 3.12
C SER A 5 3.68 14.96 4.31
N ASP A 6 2.57 15.22 4.99
CA ASP A 6 2.12 14.49 6.22
C ASP A 6 2.18 12.95 6.15
N LYS A 7 2.25 12.35 4.96
CA LYS A 7 2.28 10.90 4.71
C LYS A 7 3.52 10.39 3.96
N LEU A 8 4.55 11.22 3.74
CA LEU A 8 5.77 10.83 3.03
C LEU A 8 6.99 10.86 3.96
N VAL A 9 7.84 9.84 3.84
CA VAL A 9 9.19 9.83 4.42
C VAL A 9 10.24 9.69 3.32
N THR A 10 11.37 10.37 3.47
CA THR A 10 12.48 10.27 2.51
C THR A 10 13.27 8.98 2.70
N THR A 11 13.96 8.54 1.64
CA THR A 11 14.93 7.43 1.69
C THR A 11 16.08 7.71 2.66
N THR A 12 16.52 8.97 2.76
CA THR A 12 17.51 9.40 3.77
C THR A 12 17.00 9.18 5.19
N TRP A 13 15.79 9.67 5.50
CA TRP A 13 15.20 9.50 6.83
C TRP A 13 15.05 8.02 7.19
N LEU A 14 14.55 7.19 6.27
CA LEU A 14 14.39 5.77 6.54
C LEU A 14 15.75 5.09 6.80
N ALA A 15 16.78 5.42 6.01
CA ALA A 15 18.13 4.88 6.20
C ALA A 15 18.73 5.24 7.56
N GLU A 16 18.50 6.47 8.05
CA GLU A 16 18.96 6.93 9.36
C GLU A 16 18.22 6.29 10.54
N ASN A 17 17.06 5.67 10.29
CA ASN A 17 16.18 5.13 11.33
C ASN A 17 15.94 3.61 11.20
N LEU A 18 16.74 2.89 10.39
CA LEU A 18 16.55 1.43 10.16
C LEU A 18 16.56 0.59 11.46
N GLU A 19 17.27 1.07 12.48
CA GLU A 19 17.41 0.40 13.77
C GLU A 19 16.37 0.85 14.82
N ASP A 20 15.46 1.76 14.49
CA ASP A 20 14.40 2.19 15.42
C ASP A 20 13.39 1.04 15.62
N PRO A 21 13.25 0.51 16.85
CA PRO A 21 12.35 -0.62 17.12
C PRO A 21 10.86 -0.27 16.93
N ASN A 22 10.51 1.02 16.78
CA ASN A 22 9.16 1.47 16.47
C ASN A 22 8.91 1.62 14.96
N ILE A 23 9.89 1.35 14.10
CA ILE A 23 9.66 1.37 12.65
C ILE A 23 9.31 -0.03 12.16
N ARG A 24 8.24 -0.11 11.37
CA ARG A 24 7.85 -1.32 10.64
C ARG A 24 7.85 -1.00 9.16
N ILE A 25 8.67 -1.71 8.40
CA ILE A 25 8.81 -1.49 6.98
C ILE A 25 8.04 -2.60 6.26
N LEU A 26 7.19 -2.21 5.32
CA LEU A 26 6.34 -3.14 4.58
C LEU A 26 6.57 -2.95 3.08
N GLU A 27 7.03 -4.00 2.42
CA GLU A 27 7.00 -4.08 0.97
C GLU A 27 5.68 -4.68 0.51
N ILE A 28 4.86 -3.89 -0.18
CA ILE A 28 3.63 -4.36 -0.78
C ILE A 28 3.92 -4.81 -2.21
N GLY A 29 3.85 -6.12 -2.44
CA GLY A 29 4.20 -6.75 -3.71
C GLY A 29 3.01 -7.09 -4.60
N ARG A 30 3.29 -7.18 -5.91
CA ARG A 30 2.32 -7.53 -6.96
C ARG A 30 2.07 -9.02 -7.15
N ASP A 31 3.04 -9.85 -6.79
CA ASP A 31 3.05 -11.30 -6.98
C ASP A 31 3.05 -12.00 -5.62
N GLU A 32 2.48 -13.20 -5.57
CA GLU A 32 2.33 -13.95 -4.32
C GLU A 32 3.67 -14.44 -3.76
N ARG A 33 4.63 -14.73 -4.65
CA ARG A 33 5.92 -15.33 -4.30
C ARG A 33 6.93 -14.33 -3.77
N GLY A 34 6.70 -13.03 -3.94
CA GLY A 34 7.63 -11.98 -3.57
C GLY A 34 8.98 -12.14 -4.28
N GLU A 35 8.97 -12.36 -5.59
CA GLU A 35 10.19 -12.62 -6.37
C GLU A 35 11.19 -11.45 -6.21
N ILE A 36 10.73 -10.22 -6.42
CA ILE A 36 11.53 -8.99 -6.27
C ILE A 36 12.02 -8.79 -4.82
N TYR A 37 11.16 -9.08 -3.84
CA TYR A 37 11.52 -9.02 -2.42
C TYR A 37 12.63 -10.02 -2.08
N SER A 38 12.56 -11.24 -2.62
CA SER A 38 13.51 -12.33 -2.35
C SER A 38 14.89 -12.08 -2.96
N GLU A 39 14.98 -11.32 -4.06
CA GLU A 39 16.25 -10.88 -4.64
C GLU A 39 16.99 -9.85 -3.78
N GLY A 40 16.26 -9.17 -2.90
CA GLY A 40 16.76 -8.24 -1.91
C GLY A 40 15.70 -7.18 -1.60
N HIS A 41 15.58 -6.75 -0.36
CA HIS A 41 14.59 -5.79 0.13
C HIS A 41 15.24 -4.79 1.08
N ILE A 42 14.54 -3.69 1.40
CA ILE A 42 15.02 -2.76 2.43
C ILE A 42 15.21 -3.54 3.74
N PRO A 43 16.34 -3.38 4.48
CA PRO A 43 16.55 -4.06 5.75
C PRO A 43 15.36 -3.89 6.69
N ASN A 44 14.99 -4.96 7.41
CA ASN A 44 13.83 -5.02 8.30
C ASN A 44 12.45 -4.90 7.62
N ALA A 45 12.37 -4.93 6.28
CA ALA A 45 11.09 -4.98 5.58
C ALA A 45 10.42 -6.36 5.67
N VAL A 46 9.10 -6.37 5.84
CA VAL A 46 8.26 -7.57 5.69
C VAL A 46 7.51 -7.49 4.36
N PHE A 47 7.42 -8.63 3.67
CA PHE A 47 6.69 -8.74 2.43
C PHE A 47 5.19 -9.00 2.64
N TRP A 48 4.34 -8.19 2.01
CA TRP A 48 2.91 -8.43 1.90
C TRP A 48 2.48 -8.53 0.45
N PHE A 49 1.91 -9.67 0.06
CA PHE A 49 1.19 -9.78 -1.20
C PHE A 49 -0.15 -9.03 -1.10
N TRP A 50 -0.36 -8.06 -1.98
CA TRP A 50 -1.48 -7.12 -1.88
C TRP A 50 -2.87 -7.80 -1.82
N LYS A 51 -3.12 -8.85 -2.61
CA LYS A 51 -4.43 -9.54 -2.61
C LYS A 51 -4.69 -10.34 -1.34
N ASP A 52 -3.65 -10.84 -0.68
CA ASP A 52 -3.83 -11.69 0.50
C ASP A 52 -3.91 -10.88 1.79
N LYS A 53 -3.35 -9.66 1.79
CA LYS A 53 -3.26 -8.82 2.98
C LYS A 53 -4.18 -7.61 2.95
N LEU A 54 -4.53 -7.11 1.77
CA LEU A 54 -5.26 -5.85 1.63
C LEU A 54 -6.67 -6.03 1.05
N TRP A 55 -7.03 -7.23 0.57
CA TRP A 55 -8.38 -7.56 0.12
C TRP A 55 -9.05 -8.51 1.09
N HIS A 56 -10.37 -8.41 1.17
CA HIS A 56 -11.15 -9.42 1.84
C HIS A 56 -11.20 -10.70 1.00
N ASN A 57 -11.35 -11.85 1.66
CA ASN A 57 -11.15 -13.16 1.01
C ASN A 57 -12.32 -13.61 0.14
N SER A 58 -13.53 -13.09 0.38
CA SER A 58 -14.76 -13.62 -0.22
C SER A 58 -15.59 -12.61 -0.99
N ASP A 59 -15.12 -11.37 -1.11
CA ASP A 59 -15.77 -10.33 -1.90
C ASP A 59 -14.74 -9.34 -2.45
N ARG A 60 -15.23 -8.29 -3.12
CA ARG A 60 -14.41 -7.23 -3.71
C ARG A 60 -14.18 -6.07 -2.76
N GLU A 61 -14.27 -6.31 -1.45
CA GLU A 61 -13.97 -5.32 -0.42
C GLU A 61 -12.51 -5.35 0.01
N PHE A 62 -12.09 -4.30 0.72
CA PHE A 62 -10.79 -4.30 1.39
C PHE A 62 -10.81 -5.23 2.60
N ALA A 63 -9.64 -5.71 3.00
CA ALA A 63 -9.49 -6.45 4.25
C ALA A 63 -10.08 -5.63 5.41
N SER A 64 -10.79 -6.30 6.31
CA SER A 64 -11.46 -5.66 7.43
C SER A 64 -10.44 -5.04 8.40
N PRO A 65 -10.85 -4.03 9.18
CA PRO A 65 -9.95 -3.44 10.19
C PRO A 65 -9.39 -4.47 11.19
N VAL A 66 -10.15 -5.52 11.50
CA VAL A 66 -9.73 -6.63 12.37
C VAL A 66 -8.66 -7.49 11.69
N GLU A 67 -8.81 -7.80 10.41
CA GLU A 67 -7.81 -8.54 9.65
C GLU A 67 -6.50 -7.75 9.50
N ILE A 68 -6.59 -6.46 9.15
CA ILE A 68 -5.41 -5.58 9.07
C ILE A 68 -4.71 -5.49 10.44
N ALA A 69 -5.46 -5.30 11.52
CA ALA A 69 -4.89 -5.26 12.87
C ALA A 69 -4.15 -6.56 13.20
N ARG A 70 -4.75 -7.72 12.91
CA ARG A 70 -4.09 -9.02 13.10
C ARG A 70 -2.79 -9.13 12.30
N TYR A 71 -2.80 -8.80 11.00
CA TYR A 71 -1.59 -8.86 10.16
C TYR A 71 -0.48 -7.91 10.65
N LEU A 72 -0.84 -6.72 11.13
CA LEU A 72 0.11 -5.78 11.73
C LEU A 72 0.66 -6.29 13.07
N GLY A 73 -0.19 -6.95 13.87
CA GLY A 73 0.21 -7.58 15.13
C GLY A 73 1.19 -8.73 14.93
N GLU A 74 1.02 -9.55 13.88
CA GLU A 74 1.94 -10.64 13.52
C GLU A 74 3.37 -10.15 13.23
N ILE A 75 3.53 -8.90 12.79
CA ILE A 75 4.84 -8.27 12.55
C ILE A 75 5.27 -7.36 13.70
N GLY A 76 4.67 -7.53 14.88
CA GLY A 76 5.03 -6.80 16.09
C GLY A 76 4.78 -5.30 16.02
N THR A 77 3.82 -4.86 15.21
CA THR A 77 3.39 -3.46 15.20
C THR A 77 2.72 -3.13 16.53
N THR A 78 3.03 -1.98 17.10
CA THR A 78 2.42 -1.43 18.32
C THR A 78 1.73 -0.10 18.01
N GLU A 79 1.03 0.48 18.98
CA GLU A 79 0.38 1.79 18.85
C GLU A 79 1.39 2.92 18.61
N LYS A 80 2.64 2.73 19.03
CA LYS A 80 3.74 3.68 18.82
C LYS A 80 4.43 3.50 17.47
N SER A 81 4.14 2.42 16.77
CA SER A 81 4.86 2.08 15.55
C SER A 81 4.55 3.04 14.41
N LYS A 82 5.57 3.34 13.61
CA LYS A 82 5.45 4.00 12.31
C LYS A 82 5.57 2.94 11.23
N ILE A 83 4.52 2.78 10.44
CA ILE A 83 4.46 1.83 9.33
C ILE A 83 4.93 2.55 8.08
N ILE A 84 6.04 2.12 7.49
CA ILE A 84 6.63 2.68 6.28
C ILE A 84 6.37 1.70 5.13
N LEU A 85 5.53 2.13 4.20
CA LEU A 85 5.14 1.36 3.03
C LEU A 85 6.01 1.71 1.84
N TYR A 86 6.37 0.71 1.06
CA TYR A 86 6.84 0.89 -0.30
C TYR A 86 6.34 -0.28 -1.16
N GLY A 87 6.42 -0.11 -2.47
CA GLY A 87 6.11 -1.18 -3.40
C GLY A 87 6.93 -1.03 -4.67
N ASP A 88 7.05 -2.12 -5.40
CA ASP A 88 7.60 -2.13 -6.75
C ASP A 88 6.67 -2.93 -7.67
N PRO A 89 5.88 -2.27 -8.53
CA PRO A 89 5.77 -0.81 -8.72
C PRO A 89 5.20 -0.02 -7.52
N ILE A 90 5.47 1.29 -7.48
CA ILE A 90 5.06 2.20 -6.37
C ILE A 90 3.56 2.15 -6.04
N GLN A 91 2.72 1.83 -7.02
CA GLN A 91 1.27 1.76 -6.88
C GLN A 91 0.81 0.86 -5.73
N TYR A 92 1.56 -0.22 -5.44
CA TYR A 92 1.20 -1.18 -4.40
C TYR A 92 1.43 -0.62 -2.99
N GLY A 93 2.53 0.15 -2.80
CA GLY A 93 2.76 0.88 -1.57
C GLY A 93 1.69 1.95 -1.33
N THR A 94 1.32 2.71 -2.37
CA THR A 94 0.24 3.72 -2.27
C THR A 94 -1.13 3.08 -1.99
N TYR A 95 -1.38 1.91 -2.57
CA TYR A 95 -2.61 1.15 -2.32
C TYR A 95 -2.68 0.67 -0.86
N GLY A 96 -1.56 0.15 -0.33
CA GLY A 96 -1.43 -0.17 1.09
C GLY A 96 -1.71 1.03 2.00
N LEU A 97 -1.19 2.21 1.65
CA LEU A 97 -1.40 3.43 2.45
C LEU A 97 -2.90 3.75 2.57
N TRP A 98 -3.62 3.67 1.46
CA TRP A 98 -5.06 3.94 1.45
C TRP A 98 -5.85 2.90 2.24
N VAL A 99 -5.57 1.60 2.07
CA VAL A 99 -6.26 0.53 2.79
C VAL A 99 -6.01 0.59 4.29
N LEU A 100 -4.77 0.76 4.74
CA LEU A 100 -4.44 0.86 6.16
C LEU A 100 -5.07 2.10 6.80
N THR A 101 -5.10 3.24 6.08
CA THR A 101 -5.78 4.46 6.54
C THR A 101 -7.27 4.23 6.71
N MET A 102 -7.93 3.56 5.73
CA MET A 102 -9.34 3.20 5.85
C MET A 102 -9.61 2.17 6.95
N ALA A 103 -8.63 1.33 7.29
CA ALA A 103 -8.68 0.41 8.42
C ALA A 103 -8.41 1.09 9.78
N GLY A 104 -8.27 2.42 9.83
CA GLY A 104 -8.10 3.20 11.06
C GLY A 104 -6.66 3.42 11.51
N PHE A 105 -5.66 3.01 10.72
CA PHE A 105 -4.24 3.19 11.07
C PHE A 105 -3.71 4.52 10.54
N ASN A 106 -3.32 5.42 11.45
CA ASN A 106 -2.90 6.78 11.09
C ASN A 106 -1.38 6.97 10.98
N ASN A 107 -0.58 6.18 11.72
CA ASN A 107 0.90 6.24 11.69
C ASN A 107 1.47 5.44 10.51
N VAL A 108 0.94 5.69 9.31
CA VAL A 108 1.28 5.02 8.07
C VAL A 108 1.82 6.04 7.09
N TYR A 109 2.97 5.73 6.50
CA TYR A 109 3.72 6.62 5.62
C TYR A 109 4.17 5.84 4.38
N LEU A 110 4.38 6.55 3.28
CA LEU A 110 4.95 6.00 2.06
C LEU A 110 6.39 6.48 1.91
N LEU A 111 7.27 5.57 1.49
CA LEU A 111 8.64 5.89 1.12
C LEU A 111 8.66 6.67 -0.20
N ASP A 112 9.06 7.94 -0.15
CA ASP A 112 9.17 8.81 -1.31
C ASP A 112 10.20 8.27 -2.31
N GLY A 113 9.73 7.91 -3.51
CA GLY A 113 10.53 7.27 -4.56
C GLY A 113 10.66 5.74 -4.45
N GLY A 114 10.12 5.14 -3.38
CA GLY A 114 10.04 3.69 -3.19
C GLY A 114 11.36 2.94 -3.36
N ARG A 115 11.26 1.68 -3.79
CA ARG A 115 12.43 0.80 -4.06
C ARG A 115 13.34 1.39 -5.13
N THR A 116 12.77 1.95 -6.20
CA THR A 116 13.52 2.51 -7.33
C THR A 116 14.53 3.56 -6.87
N LYS A 117 14.09 4.54 -6.05
CA LYS A 117 14.98 5.58 -5.52
C LYS A 117 15.97 5.02 -4.50
N TRP A 118 15.54 4.11 -3.62
CA TRP A 118 16.43 3.46 -2.65
C TRP A 118 17.63 2.79 -3.31
N VAL A 119 17.38 2.02 -4.38
CA VAL A 119 18.41 1.34 -5.16
C VAL A 119 19.26 2.34 -5.95
N ALA A 120 18.64 3.34 -6.58
CA ALA A 120 19.36 4.36 -7.35
C ALA A 120 20.33 5.19 -6.48
N GLU A 121 20.02 5.36 -5.19
CA GLU A 121 20.89 6.01 -4.20
C GLU A 121 21.99 5.08 -3.65
N GLY A 122 22.09 3.84 -4.13
CA GLY A 122 23.11 2.88 -3.72
C GLY A 122 22.95 2.38 -2.29
N ARG A 123 21.73 2.44 -1.73
CA ARG A 123 21.46 2.02 -0.35
C ARG A 123 21.42 0.49 -0.24
N CYS A 124 21.82 -0.01 0.95
CA CYS A 124 21.90 -1.43 1.22
C CYS A 124 20.54 -2.13 1.06
N LEU A 125 20.59 -3.36 0.55
CA LEU A 125 19.48 -4.30 0.56
C LEU A 125 19.85 -5.48 1.46
N SER A 126 18.83 -6.11 2.03
CA SER A 126 18.91 -7.32 2.84
C SER A 126 18.21 -8.47 2.12
N LYS A 127 18.60 -9.70 2.44
CA LYS A 127 17.84 -10.93 2.14
C LYS A 127 17.35 -11.62 3.40
N ILE A 128 17.64 -11.05 4.57
CA ILE A 128 17.26 -11.58 5.87
C ILE A 128 15.79 -11.26 6.09
N ILE A 129 14.97 -12.30 6.20
CA ILE A 129 13.56 -12.16 6.59
C ILE A 129 13.53 -11.78 8.07
N PRO A 130 13.02 -10.59 8.42
CA PRO A 130 13.00 -10.16 9.81
C PRO A 130 11.99 -10.98 10.63
N GLN A 131 12.28 -11.13 11.91
CA GLN A 131 11.38 -11.72 12.90
C GLN A 131 11.06 -10.68 13.96
N PHE A 132 9.80 -10.58 14.33
CA PHE A 132 9.31 -9.65 15.35
C PHE A 132 8.49 -10.42 16.36
N GLU A 133 8.54 -10.00 17.62
CA GLU A 133 7.64 -10.51 18.64
C GLU A 133 6.21 -10.03 18.33
N PRO A 134 5.22 -10.94 18.21
CA PRO A 134 3.85 -10.56 17.95
C PRO A 134 3.28 -9.63 19.01
N TYR A 135 2.36 -8.75 18.60
CA TYR A 135 1.68 -7.81 19.50
C TYR A 135 0.18 -7.79 19.20
N GLU A 136 -0.64 -7.60 20.24
CA GLU A 136 -2.09 -7.44 20.06
C GLU A 136 -2.41 -6.03 19.59
N VAL A 137 -2.72 -5.88 18.31
CA VAL A 137 -3.10 -4.60 17.73
C VAL A 137 -4.62 -4.50 17.69
N ILE A 138 -5.16 -3.35 18.10
CA ILE A 138 -6.58 -3.04 18.01
C ILE A 138 -6.75 -1.88 17.04
N SER A 139 -7.55 -2.07 15.99
CA SER A 139 -7.95 -0.97 15.10
C SER A 139 -8.98 -0.07 15.80
N SER A 140 -8.91 1.24 15.54
CA SER A 140 -9.95 2.21 15.94
C SER A 140 -11.26 2.08 15.16
N GLY A 141 -11.36 1.11 14.24
CA GLY A 141 -12.48 0.91 13.34
C GLY A 141 -12.28 1.52 11.96
N ALA A 142 -13.19 1.20 11.04
CA ALA A 142 -13.12 1.67 9.66
C ALA A 142 -13.33 3.19 9.57
N ASN A 143 -12.44 3.87 8.84
CA ASN A 143 -12.57 5.26 8.43
C ASN A 143 -12.91 5.34 6.94
N LEU A 144 -14.19 5.50 6.62
CA LEU A 144 -14.67 5.55 5.24
C LEU A 144 -14.68 6.96 4.63
N SER A 145 -14.14 7.97 5.33
CA SER A 145 -14.13 9.37 4.83
C SER A 145 -13.37 9.55 3.52
N THR A 146 -12.42 8.65 3.21
CA THR A 146 -11.63 8.63 1.98
C THR A 146 -12.19 7.67 0.92
N ARG A 147 -13.42 7.17 1.10
CA ARG A 147 -14.10 6.26 0.17
C ARG A 147 -15.46 6.84 -0.19
N ILE A 148 -15.81 6.76 -1.47
CA ILE A 148 -17.13 7.11 -1.96
C ILE A 148 -17.74 5.91 -2.70
N GLY A 149 -19.00 5.60 -2.40
CA GLY A 149 -19.73 4.50 -3.03
C GLY A 149 -20.42 4.91 -4.33
N ARG A 150 -20.78 3.93 -5.17
CA ARG A 150 -21.47 4.13 -6.45
C ARG A 150 -22.67 5.08 -6.33
N ASP A 151 -23.56 4.83 -5.36
CA ASP A 151 -24.82 5.57 -5.26
C ASP A 151 -24.58 7.03 -4.82
N GLU A 152 -23.55 7.27 -4.00
CA GLU A 152 -23.14 8.62 -3.64
C GLU A 152 -22.48 9.36 -4.82
N VAL A 153 -21.65 8.67 -5.62
CA VAL A 153 -21.14 9.22 -6.88
C VAL A 153 -22.31 9.64 -7.78
N LEU A 154 -23.26 8.73 -8.03
CA LEU A 154 -24.43 8.99 -8.89
C LEU A 154 -25.25 10.18 -8.41
N LYS A 155 -25.50 10.28 -7.10
CA LYS A 155 -26.26 11.38 -6.50
C LYS A 155 -25.59 12.75 -6.72
N ASN A 156 -24.27 12.80 -6.79
CA ASN A 156 -23.52 14.04 -6.86
C ASN A 156 -22.89 14.34 -8.24
N LEU A 157 -23.22 13.59 -9.29
CA LEU A 157 -22.64 13.79 -10.63
C LEU A 157 -22.84 15.21 -11.21
N LYS A 158 -23.91 15.91 -10.80
CA LYS A 158 -24.22 17.27 -11.27
C LYS A 158 -23.74 18.36 -10.31
N ASP A 159 -23.07 18.00 -9.21
CA ASP A 159 -22.56 18.96 -8.25
C ASP A 159 -21.27 19.58 -8.77
N SER A 160 -21.35 20.83 -9.22
CA SER A 160 -20.20 21.63 -9.70
C SER A 160 -19.08 21.82 -8.67
N LYS A 161 -19.33 21.52 -7.39
CA LYS A 161 -18.31 21.58 -6.32
C LYS A 161 -17.47 20.31 -6.22
N ARG A 162 -17.82 19.25 -6.97
CA ARG A 162 -17.08 17.98 -6.98
C ARG A 162 -16.43 17.75 -8.33
N VAL A 163 -15.23 17.18 -8.31
CA VAL A 163 -14.49 16.77 -9.50
C VAL A 163 -14.24 15.27 -9.41
N LEU A 164 -14.54 14.55 -10.48
CA LEU A 164 -14.17 13.15 -10.64
C LEU A 164 -12.91 13.08 -11.48
N VAL A 165 -11.84 12.54 -10.91
CA VAL A 165 -10.55 12.36 -11.58
C VAL A 165 -10.38 10.87 -11.86
N ASP A 166 -10.16 10.53 -13.13
CA ASP A 166 -9.76 9.19 -13.54
C ASP A 166 -8.23 9.17 -13.71
N ALA A 167 -7.57 8.30 -12.95
CA ALA A 167 -6.11 8.19 -12.95
C ALA A 167 -5.59 7.14 -13.95
N ARG A 168 -6.48 6.50 -14.72
CA ARG A 168 -6.10 5.57 -15.79
C ARG A 168 -5.46 6.30 -16.96
N SER A 169 -4.83 5.55 -17.87
CA SER A 169 -4.32 6.11 -19.11
C SER A 169 -5.42 6.75 -19.95
N ARG A 170 -5.04 7.65 -20.86
CA ARG A 170 -6.00 8.32 -21.74
C ARG A 170 -6.77 7.28 -22.58
N GLU A 171 -6.08 6.26 -23.06
CA GLU A 171 -6.63 5.17 -23.87
C GLU A 171 -7.68 4.37 -23.08
N GLU A 172 -7.42 4.08 -21.81
CA GLU A 172 -8.37 3.42 -20.90
C GLU A 172 -9.58 4.30 -20.56
N TYR A 173 -9.37 5.61 -20.44
CA TYR A 173 -10.44 6.57 -20.19
C TYR A 173 -11.36 6.74 -21.41
N MET A 174 -10.76 6.83 -22.60
CA MET A 174 -11.48 6.98 -23.87
C MET A 174 -12.15 5.69 -24.34
N GLY A 175 -11.85 4.54 -23.71
CA GLY A 175 -12.37 3.24 -24.09
C GLY A 175 -11.69 2.64 -25.33
N GLU A 176 -10.53 3.16 -25.70
CA GLU A 176 -9.69 2.63 -26.78
C GLU A 176 -9.00 1.33 -26.34
N ARG A 177 -8.83 1.15 -25.03
CA ARG A 177 -8.21 -0.02 -24.39
C ARG A 177 -8.87 -0.36 -23.06
N VAL A 178 -8.78 -1.62 -22.62
CA VAL A 178 -9.34 -2.08 -21.33
C VAL A 178 -8.28 -2.52 -20.32
N SER A 179 -7.00 -2.38 -20.66
CA SER A 179 -5.87 -2.67 -19.77
C SER A 179 -4.82 -1.56 -19.79
N PRO A 180 -3.95 -1.45 -18.77
CA PRO A 180 -2.85 -0.49 -18.77
C PRO A 180 -1.93 -0.64 -20.00
N PRO A 181 -1.33 0.45 -20.52
CA PRO A 181 -0.41 0.40 -21.66
C PRO A 181 0.81 -0.50 -21.43
N GLY A 182 1.37 -1.04 -22.52
CA GLY A 182 2.61 -1.84 -22.51
C GLY A 182 2.41 -3.37 -22.52
N GLY A 183 1.18 -3.85 -22.35
CA GLY A 183 0.81 -5.26 -22.50
C GLY A 183 -0.15 -5.51 -23.66
N PHE A 184 -0.38 -6.79 -23.98
CA PHE A 184 -1.45 -7.18 -24.89
C PHE A 184 -2.80 -6.79 -24.29
N ASP A 185 -3.68 -6.18 -25.09
CA ASP A 185 -5.02 -5.84 -24.65
C ASP A 185 -5.98 -6.98 -24.96
N HIS A 186 -6.43 -7.67 -23.92
CA HIS A 186 -7.32 -8.83 -24.06
C HIS A 186 -8.77 -8.44 -24.37
N GLY A 187 -9.14 -7.15 -24.34
CA GLY A 187 -10.45 -6.63 -24.77
C GLY A 187 -11.66 -6.98 -23.89
N ALA A 188 -11.63 -8.10 -23.15
CA ALA A 188 -12.79 -8.63 -22.43
C ALA A 188 -12.48 -9.23 -21.04
N GLU A 189 -11.22 -9.40 -20.66
CA GLU A 189 -10.89 -10.06 -19.38
C GLU A 189 -10.98 -9.08 -18.19
N ARG A 190 -11.79 -9.44 -17.18
CA ARG A 190 -11.76 -8.80 -15.86
C ARG A 190 -10.89 -9.65 -14.93
N VAL A 191 -9.66 -9.21 -14.68
CA VAL A 191 -8.75 -9.86 -13.74
C VAL A 191 -9.10 -9.46 -12.29
N GLY A 192 -9.31 -10.43 -11.39
CA GLY A 192 -9.61 -10.17 -9.97
C GLY A 192 -10.38 -11.31 -9.29
N ARG A 193 -10.40 -11.35 -7.95
CA ARG A 193 -11.32 -12.22 -7.19
C ARG A 193 -12.77 -11.73 -7.43
N ILE A 194 -13.71 -12.65 -7.54
CA ILE A 194 -15.16 -12.36 -7.63
C ILE A 194 -15.71 -12.33 -6.22
#